data_AF-A0A1H9SHQ3-F1
#
_entry.id   AF-A0A1H9SHQ3-F1
#
_cell.length_a   1.000
_cell.length_b   1.000
_cell.length_c   1.000
_cell.angle_alpha   90.00
_cell.angle_beta   90.00
_cell.angle_gamma   90.00
#
_symmetry.space_group_name_H-M   'P 1'
#
loop_
_entity.id
_entity.type
_entity.pdbx_description
1 polymer ?
#
loop_
_entity_poly.entity_id
_entity_poly.type
_entity_poly.pdbx_seq_one_letter_code
_entity_poly.pdbx_strand_id
1 'polypeptide(L)'
;MTTELDPASLQHLRTTAVQKLDNAVCTALANVEGDAARRGIKEALAACTEAGAVVSPQVLGCVTAADEHLRYNERMEARMLLTVAHRLLSRVRPPMVVPGPSTPGDVVLGR
;
A
#
# COMPACT_ATOMS: atom_id res chain seq x y z
N MET A 1 -19.81 -17.48 -20.15
CA MET A 1 -20.24 -16.11 -19.77
C MET A 1 -19.05 -15.44 -19.13
N THR A 2 -18.33 -14.60 -19.87
CA THR A 2 -17.21 -13.81 -19.35
C THR A 2 -17.82 -12.62 -18.61
N THR A 3 -17.81 -12.67 -17.29
CA THR A 3 -18.14 -11.50 -16.45
C THR A 3 -16.97 -10.53 -16.55
N GLU A 4 -16.89 -9.81 -17.66
CA GLU A 4 -15.95 -8.71 -17.77
C GLU A 4 -16.41 -7.61 -16.81
N LEU A 5 -15.61 -7.38 -15.77
CA LEU A 5 -15.80 -6.27 -14.84
C LEU A 5 -15.79 -4.97 -15.64
N ASP A 6 -16.70 -4.05 -15.30
CA ASP A 6 -16.72 -2.74 -15.92
C ASP A 6 -15.39 -1.99 -15.63
N PRO A 7 -14.98 -1.05 -16.50
CA PRO A 7 -13.68 -0.39 -16.38
C PRO A 7 -13.50 0.39 -15.07
N ALA A 8 -14.57 0.90 -14.46
CA ALA A 8 -14.48 1.60 -13.18
C ALA A 8 -14.22 0.61 -12.02
N SER A 9 -14.88 -0.55 -12.04
CA SER A 9 -14.61 -1.65 -11.10
C SER A 9 -13.18 -2.19 -11.22
N LEU A 10 -12.65 -2.34 -12.44
CA LEU A 10 -11.25 -2.72 -12.66
C LEU A 10 -10.27 -1.68 -12.12
N GLN A 11 -10.56 -0.39 -12.35
CA GLN A 11 -9.73 0.69 -11.81
C GLN A 11 -9.77 0.73 -10.29
N HIS A 12 -10.93 0.48 -9.68
CA HIS A 12 -11.08 0.39 -8.24
C HIS A 12 -10.29 -0.79 -7.65
N LEU A 13 -10.32 -1.96 -8.29
CA LEU A 13 -9.53 -3.13 -7.90
C LEU A 13 -8.03 -2.85 -7.94
N ARG A 14 -7.53 -2.25 -9.02
CA ARG A 14 -6.12 -1.85 -9.14
C ARG A 14 -5.70 -0.89 -8.04
N THR A 15 -6.52 0.14 -7.79
CA THR A 15 -6.23 1.15 -6.76
C THR A 15 -6.23 0.52 -5.37
N THR A 16 -7.20 -0.36 -5.10
CA THR A 16 -7.29 -1.10 -3.84
C THR A 16 -6.08 -2.02 -3.63
N ALA A 17 -5.60 -2.68 -4.69
CA ALA A 17 -4.42 -3.52 -4.62
C ALA A 17 -3.15 -2.72 -4.25
N VAL A 18 -2.95 -1.55 -4.87
CA VAL A 18 -1.83 -0.66 -4.51
C VAL A 18 -1.94 -0.16 -3.07
N GLN A 19 -3.15 0.14 -2.59
CA GLN A 19 -3.37 0.52 -1.19
C GLN A 19 -3.07 -0.64 -0.23
N LYS A 20 -3.42 -1.88 -0.59
CA LYS A 20 -3.05 -3.07 0.19
C LYS A 20 -1.53 -3.24 0.26
N LEU A 21 -0.81 -2.96 -0.83
CA LEU A 21 0.66 -2.95 -0.82
C LEU A 21 1.23 -1.89 0.12
N ASP A 22 0.73 -0.66 0.09
CA ASP A 22 1.17 0.39 1.03
C ASP A 22 0.90 0.01 2.50
N ASN A 23 -0.27 -0.57 2.79
CA ASN A 23 -0.61 -1.05 4.13
C ASN A 23 0.30 -2.21 4.57
N ALA A 24 0.62 -3.14 3.67
CA ALA A 24 1.54 -4.23 3.95
C ALA A 24 2.96 -3.71 4.23
N VAL A 25 3.44 -2.72 3.48
CA VAL A 25 4.72 -2.04 3.73
C VAL A 25 4.72 -1.34 5.10
N CYS A 26 3.65 -0.61 5.44
CA CYS A 26 3.52 0.03 6.75
C CYS A 26 3.53 -1.01 7.89
N THR A 27 2.81 -2.11 7.72
CA THR A 27 2.76 -3.20 8.71
C THR A 27 4.11 -3.87 8.87
N ALA A 28 4.83 -4.09 7.77
CA ALA A 28 6.19 -4.64 7.79
C ALA A 28 7.19 -3.69 8.46
N LEU A 29 7.05 -2.37 8.28
CA LEU A 29 7.87 -1.38 8.99
C LEU A 29 7.62 -1.38 10.50
N ALA A 30 6.38 -1.60 10.93
CA ALA A 30 6.02 -1.69 12.34
C ALA A 30 6.56 -2.98 12.99
N ASN A 31 6.55 -4.10 12.25
CA ASN A 31 6.87 -5.43 12.77
C ASN A 31 7.92 -6.16 11.91
N VAL A 32 9.08 -5.53 11.72
CA VAL A 32 10.14 -6.02 10.80
C VAL A 32 10.77 -7.34 11.23
N GLU A 33 10.55 -7.76 12.48
CA GLU A 33 11.18 -8.94 13.10
C GLU A 33 10.44 -10.25 12.82
N GLY A 34 9.21 -10.18 12.29
CA GLY A 34 8.36 -11.35 12.09
C GLY A 34 8.32 -11.84 10.65
N ASP A 35 8.29 -13.17 10.47
CA ASP A 35 7.95 -13.82 9.18
C ASP A 35 6.61 -13.35 8.61
N ALA A 36 5.74 -12.79 9.45
CA ALA A 36 4.49 -12.16 9.05
C ALA A 36 4.70 -10.97 8.09
N ALA A 37 5.77 -10.19 8.27
CA ALA A 37 6.09 -9.06 7.38
C ALA A 37 6.35 -9.55 5.95
N ARG A 38 7.13 -10.62 5.80
CA ARG A 38 7.44 -11.23 4.51
C ARG A 38 6.20 -11.80 3.83
N ARG A 39 5.36 -12.54 4.57
CA ARG A 39 4.10 -13.07 4.03
C ARG A 39 3.17 -11.97 3.56
N GLY A 40 2.96 -10.94 4.39
CA GLY A 40 2.09 -9.82 4.05
C GLY A 40 2.56 -9.06 2.80
N ILE A 41 3.87 -8.86 2.66
CA ILE A 41 4.46 -8.26 1.45
C ILE A 41 4.19 -9.11 0.21
N LYS A 42 4.41 -10.43 0.28
CA LYS A 42 4.20 -11.35 -0.85
C LYS A 42 2.74 -11.41 -1.28
N GLU A 43 1.83 -11.51 -0.31
CA GLU A 43 0.38 -11.52 -0.56
C GLU A 43 -0.06 -10.21 -1.21
N ALA A 44 0.46 -9.06 -0.76
CA ALA A 44 0.10 -7.78 -1.35
C ALA A 44 0.66 -7.59 -2.78
N LEU A 45 1.87 -8.09 -3.06
CA LEU A 45 2.43 -8.11 -4.40
C LEU A 45 1.62 -9.03 -5.34
N ALA A 46 1.25 -10.22 -4.87
CA ALA A 46 0.39 -11.14 -5.62
C ALA A 46 -0.96 -10.48 -5.94
N ALA A 47 -1.58 -9.82 -4.97
CA ALA A 47 -2.83 -9.07 -5.18
C ALA A 47 -2.67 -7.94 -6.22
N CYS A 48 -1.52 -7.26 -6.26
CA CYS A 48 -1.23 -6.27 -7.31
C CYS A 48 -1.14 -6.93 -8.69
N THR A 49 -0.46 -8.08 -8.79
CA THR A 49 -0.34 -8.83 -10.05
C THR A 49 -1.70 -9.33 -10.54
N GLU A 50 -2.50 -9.93 -9.65
CA GLU A 50 -3.85 -10.44 -9.96
C GLU A 50 -4.81 -9.33 -10.39
N ALA A 51 -4.72 -8.15 -9.75
CA ALA A 51 -5.52 -6.99 -10.13
C ALA A 51 -5.02 -6.30 -11.42
N GLY A 52 -3.87 -6.71 -11.97
CA GLY A 52 -3.20 -5.99 -13.06
C GLY A 52 -2.86 -4.55 -12.66
N ALA A 53 -2.54 -4.33 -11.39
CA ALA A 53 -2.17 -3.03 -10.86
C ALA A 53 -0.74 -2.69 -11.29
N VAL A 54 -0.56 -1.48 -11.83
CA VAL A 54 0.76 -1.00 -12.22
C VAL A 54 1.47 -0.47 -10.98
N VAL A 55 2.43 -1.25 -10.47
CA VAL A 55 3.35 -0.83 -9.41
C VAL A 55 4.63 -0.29 -10.06
N SER A 56 5.12 0.84 -9.59
CA SER A 56 6.38 1.41 -10.09
C SER A 56 7.54 0.40 -9.94
N PRO A 57 8.43 0.26 -10.95
CA PRO A 57 9.58 -0.64 -10.85
C PRO A 57 10.48 -0.35 -9.65
N GLN A 58 10.59 0.91 -9.24
CA GLN A 58 11.35 1.29 -8.05
C GLN A 58 10.72 0.75 -6.76
N VAL A 59 9.38 0.81 -6.63
CA VAL A 59 8.66 0.21 -5.50
C VAL A 59 8.88 -1.30 -5.49
N LEU A 60 8.69 -1.96 -6.65
CA LEU A 60 8.86 -3.39 -6.76
C LEU A 60 10.28 -3.82 -6.38
N GLY A 61 11.31 -3.11 -6.87
CA GLY A 61 12.70 -3.36 -6.54
C GLY A 61 13.00 -3.20 -5.04
N CYS A 62 12.50 -2.12 -4.41
CA CYS A 62 12.68 -1.91 -2.97
C CYS A 62 12.02 -3.00 -2.14
N VAL A 63 10.78 -3.37 -2.46
CA VAL A 63 10.01 -4.38 -1.72
C VAL A 63 10.61 -5.78 -1.91
N THR A 64 11.08 -6.10 -3.12
CA THR A 64 11.72 -7.40 -3.41
C THR A 64 13.06 -7.53 -2.70
N ALA A 65 13.89 -6.48 -2.75
CA ALA A 65 15.16 -6.46 -2.01
C ALA A 65 14.92 -6.54 -0.49
N ALA A 66 13.89 -5.86 0.02
CA ALA A 66 13.53 -5.95 1.43
C ALA A 66 13.13 -7.38 1.85
N ASP A 67 12.34 -8.12 1.04
CA ASP A 67 12.02 -9.53 1.35
C ASP A 67 13.27 -10.41 1.46
N GLU A 68 14.26 -10.18 0.59
CA GLU A 68 15.51 -10.93 0.63
C GLU A 68 16.35 -10.58 1.87
N HIS A 69 16.46 -9.30 2.24
CA HIS A 69 17.11 -8.90 3.50
C HIS A 69 16.39 -9.45 4.73
N LEU A 70 15.05 -9.48 4.74
CA LEU A 70 14.28 -10.10 5.82
C LEU A 70 14.58 -11.60 5.94
N ARG A 71 14.83 -12.30 4.82
CA ARG A 71 15.20 -13.73 4.82
C ARG A 71 16.53 -13.99 5.52
N TYR A 72 17.49 -13.07 5.43
CA TYR A 72 18.79 -13.16 6.09
C TYR A 72 18.85 -12.43 7.43
N ASN A 73 17.69 -11.97 7.94
CA ASN A 73 17.59 -11.22 9.19
C ASN A 73 18.38 -9.88 9.20
N GLU A 74 18.60 -9.30 8.01
CA GLU A 74 19.24 -8.00 7.76
C GLU A 74 18.21 -6.88 7.93
N ARG A 75 17.82 -6.64 9.19
CA ARG A 75 16.64 -5.83 9.54
C ARG A 75 16.80 -4.34 9.21
N MET A 76 18.01 -3.81 9.32
CA MET A 76 18.26 -2.39 9.06
C MET A 76 18.10 -2.08 7.56
N GLU A 77 18.66 -2.96 6.73
CA GLU A 77 18.60 -2.91 5.27
C GLU A 77 17.16 -3.09 4.80
N ALA A 78 16.45 -4.09 5.32
CA ALA A 78 15.03 -4.30 5.06
C ALA A 78 14.20 -3.05 5.44
N ARG A 79 14.41 -2.50 6.63
CA ARG A 79 13.69 -1.30 7.10
C ARG A 79 13.96 -0.09 6.22
N MET A 80 15.22 0.12 5.80
CA MET A 80 15.60 1.20 4.89
C MET A 80 14.85 1.08 3.56
N LEU A 81 14.87 -0.10 2.94
CA LEU A 81 14.22 -0.34 1.65
C LEU A 81 12.69 -0.21 1.75
N LEU A 82 12.07 -0.72 2.82
CA LEU A 82 10.64 -0.55 3.08
C LEU A 82 10.27 0.92 3.30
N THR A 83 11.14 1.72 3.93
CA THR A 83 10.94 3.16 4.11
C THR A 83 10.96 3.88 2.77
N VAL A 84 11.89 3.52 1.88
CA VAL A 84 11.93 4.07 0.51
C VAL A 84 10.68 3.66 -0.27
N ALA A 85 10.28 2.39 -0.21
CA ALA A 85 9.06 1.91 -0.85
C ALA A 85 7.81 2.67 -0.39
N HIS A 86 7.64 2.86 0.93
CA HIS A 86 6.53 3.64 1.48
C HIS A 86 6.53 5.10 1.00
N ARG A 87 7.72 5.73 0.93
CA ARG A 87 7.83 7.11 0.42
C ARG A 87 7.46 7.21 -1.07
N LEU A 88 7.76 6.19 -1.86
CA LEU A 88 7.39 6.14 -3.27
C LEU A 88 5.89 5.90 -3.44
N LEU A 89 5.29 5.04 -2.63
CA LEU A 89 3.85 4.75 -2.63
C LEU A 89 3.01 5.95 -2.16
N SER A 90 3.45 6.65 -1.11
CA SER A 90 2.76 7.84 -0.58
C SER A 90 2.72 9.02 -1.56
N ARG A 91 3.70 9.14 -2.47
CA ARG A 91 3.67 10.14 -3.56
C ARG A 91 2.59 9.86 -4.61
N VAL A 92 2.09 8.63 -4.68
CA VAL A 92 1.03 8.21 -5.61
C VAL A 92 -0.35 8.33 -4.98
N ARG A 93 -0.44 8.49 -3.64
CA ARG A 93 -1.72 8.76 -2.98
C ARG A 93 -2.22 10.14 -3.39
N PRO A 94 -3.50 10.27 -3.82
CA PRO A 94 -4.17 11.56 -3.85
C PRO A 94 -4.04 12.19 -2.46
N PRO A 95 -3.83 13.51 -2.36
CA PRO A 95 -3.82 14.18 -1.06
C PRO A 95 -5.09 13.82 -0.33
N MET A 96 -4.93 13.24 0.86
CA MET A 96 -6.06 12.95 1.74
C MET A 96 -6.70 14.30 2.05
N VAL A 97 -7.91 14.54 1.51
CA VAL A 97 -8.68 15.74 1.83
C VAL A 97 -9.07 15.60 3.29
N VAL A 98 -8.28 16.19 4.17
CA VAL A 98 -8.64 16.33 5.58
C VAL A 98 -9.83 17.29 5.59
N PRO A 99 -11.01 16.88 6.10
CA PRO A 99 -12.12 17.81 6.29
C PRO A 99 -11.60 19.00 7.10
N GLY A 100 -11.80 20.21 6.56
CA GLY A 100 -11.44 21.42 7.29
C GLY A 100 -12.12 21.45 8.65
N PRO A 101 -11.51 22.10 9.66
CA PRO A 101 -12.15 22.24 10.96
C PRO A 101 -13.52 22.91 10.79
N SER A 102 -14.56 22.30 11.33
CA SER A 102 -15.91 22.88 11.32
C SER A 102 -15.88 24.25 12.00
N THR A 103 -16.51 25.24 11.37
CA THR A 103 -16.66 26.57 11.92
C THR A 103 -17.90 26.64 12.81
N PRO A 104 -17.92 27.51 13.85
CA PRO A 104 -19.13 27.74 14.64
C PRO A 104 -20.26 28.26 13.75
N GLY A 105 -21.19 27.39 13.37
CA GLY A 105 -22.25 27.68 12.39
C GLY A 105 -22.62 26.47 11.53
N ASP A 106 -21.74 25.48 11.41
CA ASP A 106 -21.95 24.27 10.57
C ASP A 106 -22.97 23.28 11.17
N VAL A 107 -23.45 23.50 12.39
CA VAL A 107 -24.41 22.64 13.07
C VAL A 107 -25.82 23.21 12.89
N VAL A 108 -26.55 22.74 11.88
CA VAL A 108 -27.98 23.01 11.75
C VAL A 108 -28.71 22.12 12.75
N LEU A 109 -29.13 22.70 13.88
CA LEU A 109 -30.10 22.06 14.77
C LEU A 109 -31.45 22.09 14.04
N GLY A 110 -31.81 20.97 13.41
CA GLY A 110 -33.10 20.79 12.74
C GLY A 110 -34.26 21.09 13.69
N ARG A 111 -35.27 21.81 13.17
CA ARG A 111 -36.54 22.11 13.85
C ARG A 111 -37.41 20.87 13.99
#